data_AF-A0A918F4Y7-F1
#
_entry.id   AF-A0A918F4Y7-F1
#
_cell.length_a   1.000
_cell.length_b   1.000
_cell.length_c   1.000
_cell.angle_alpha   90.00
_cell.angle_beta   90.00
_cell.angle_gamma   90.00
#
_symmetry.space_group_name_H-M   'P 1'
#
loop_
_entity.id
_entity.type
_entity.pdbx_description
1 polymer ?
#
loop_
_entity_poly.entity_id
_entity_poly.type
_entity_poly.pdbx_seq_one_letter_code
_entity_poly.pdbx_strand_id
1 'polypeptide(L)'
;MTWPHHPTQATADVYLLFAHEPYYPGPAAQEVNTSVVPAASLLHPHIRQPDGTRIHALLTRGRRPGHIVPLATLTHELGGGAHWPAIGDWETVTTDLVRLIRSRSCDALSLGLPPLARALVCTGPYSQVRTHDPATGRSAVFGPAARREVLAAIGSRLLQAEAGVPLWPGDGLLAPAR
;
A
#
# COMPACT_ATOMS: atom_id res chain seq x y z
N MET A 1 27.53 -23.37 16.83
CA MET A 1 26.29 -22.91 17.49
C MET A 1 25.39 -22.31 16.42
N THR A 2 24.43 -23.08 15.94
CA THR A 2 23.46 -22.65 14.92
C THR A 2 22.14 -22.42 15.64
N TRP A 3 21.66 -21.19 15.66
CA TRP A 3 20.34 -20.87 16.18
C TRP A 3 19.29 -21.57 15.30
N PRO A 4 18.26 -22.23 15.87
CA PRO A 4 17.16 -22.70 15.06
C PRO A 4 16.39 -21.47 14.57
N HIS A 5 16.50 -21.16 13.29
CA HIS A 5 15.47 -20.41 12.60
C HIS A 5 14.20 -21.24 12.72
N HIS A 6 13.31 -20.90 13.64
CA HIS A 6 11.93 -21.32 13.49
C HIS A 6 11.46 -20.72 12.17
N PRO A 7 11.06 -21.51 11.17
CA PRO A 7 10.24 -20.97 10.11
C PRO A 7 8.93 -20.58 10.80
N THR A 8 8.82 -19.31 11.18
CA THR A 8 7.51 -18.74 11.45
C THR A 8 6.77 -18.93 10.13
N GLN A 9 5.80 -19.84 10.13
CA GLN A 9 4.98 -20.13 8.98
C GLN A 9 4.32 -18.80 8.59
N ALA A 10 4.91 -18.12 7.61
CA ALA A 10 4.54 -16.77 7.23
C ALA A 10 3.14 -16.86 6.63
N THR A 11 2.15 -16.59 7.46
CA THR A 11 0.78 -16.39 7.00
C THR A 11 0.82 -15.15 6.13
N ALA A 12 0.29 -15.24 4.91
CA ALA A 12 0.31 -14.11 3.98
C ALA A 12 -0.27 -12.87 4.68
N ASP A 13 0.46 -11.78 4.66
CA ASP A 13 0.05 -10.58 5.38
C ASP A 13 -1.14 -9.92 4.65
N VAL A 14 -1.82 -8.98 5.30
CA VAL A 14 -2.57 -7.96 4.57
C VAL A 14 -1.54 -6.99 3.99
N TYR A 15 -1.79 -6.41 2.82
CA TYR A 15 -0.85 -5.47 2.21
C TYR A 15 -1.45 -4.07 2.14
N LEU A 16 -0.65 -3.06 2.47
CA LEU A 16 -0.99 -1.66 2.24
C LEU A 16 -0.48 -1.24 0.87
N LEU A 17 -1.39 -0.71 0.04
CA LEU A 17 -1.06 -0.01 -1.20
C LEU A 17 -1.18 1.49 -0.97
N PHE A 18 -0.12 2.25 -1.20
CA PHE A 18 -0.14 3.70 -1.06
C PHE A 18 0.59 4.36 -2.23
N ALA A 19 0.13 5.55 -2.59
CA ALA A 19 0.84 6.42 -3.52
C ALA A 19 1.65 7.45 -2.73
N HIS A 20 2.80 7.81 -3.28
CA HIS A 20 3.69 8.83 -2.76
C HIS A 20 4.23 9.65 -3.93
N GLU A 21 4.79 10.82 -3.64
CA GLU A 21 5.44 11.60 -4.69
C GLU A 21 6.55 10.78 -5.36
N PRO A 22 6.70 10.92 -6.69
CA PRO A 22 7.74 10.21 -7.39
C PRO A 22 9.12 10.61 -6.92
N TYR A 23 9.95 9.63 -6.60
CA TYR A 23 11.34 9.87 -6.26
C TYR A 23 12.08 10.30 -7.52
N TYR A 24 12.27 11.60 -7.71
CA TYR A 24 13.12 12.19 -8.76
C TYR A 24 12.95 11.55 -10.14
N PRO A 25 11.95 11.96 -10.95
CA PRO A 25 11.89 11.52 -12.33
C PRO A 25 13.05 12.16 -13.10
N GLY A 26 14.16 11.43 -13.22
CA GLY A 26 15.09 11.65 -14.32
C GLY A 26 14.37 11.36 -15.65
N PRO A 27 14.80 11.94 -16.78
CA PRO A 27 14.07 11.86 -18.06
C PRO A 27 13.80 10.45 -18.60
N ALA A 28 14.43 9.42 -18.03
CA ALA A 28 14.33 8.01 -18.44
C ALA A 28 13.83 7.05 -17.34
N ALA A 29 13.52 7.54 -16.13
CA ALA A 29 13.08 6.68 -15.03
C ALA A 29 11.56 6.52 -15.05
N GLN A 30 11.06 5.28 -15.04
CA GLN A 30 9.66 5.00 -14.80
C GLN A 30 9.28 5.55 -13.41
N GLU A 31 8.24 6.37 -13.38
CA GLU A 31 7.76 7.01 -12.16
C GLU A 31 7.30 5.95 -11.14
N VAL A 32 8.14 5.65 -10.14
CA VAL A 32 7.73 4.82 -8.99
C VAL A 32 7.08 5.76 -7.98
N ASN A 33 5.75 5.83 -8.04
CA ASN A 33 4.92 6.69 -7.21
C ASN A 33 3.88 5.90 -6.40
N THR A 34 3.92 4.57 -6.47
CA THR A 34 2.99 3.70 -5.78
C THR A 34 3.74 2.49 -5.26
N SER A 35 3.51 2.10 -4.01
CA SER A 35 4.19 0.97 -3.36
C SER A 35 3.19 0.07 -2.65
N VAL A 36 3.48 -1.23 -2.64
CA VAL A 36 2.79 -2.22 -1.81
C VAL A 36 3.76 -2.74 -0.75
N VAL A 37 3.35 -2.73 0.51
CA VAL A 37 4.13 -3.24 1.65
C VAL A 37 3.28 -4.20 2.49
N PRO A 38 3.90 -5.16 3.20
CA PRO A 38 3.23 -5.88 4.28
C PRO A 38 2.63 -4.89 5.29
N ALA A 39 1.41 -5.15 5.75
CA ALA A 39 0.76 -4.40 6.82
C ALA A 39 1.66 -4.31 8.04
N ALA A 40 2.34 -5.41 8.39
CA ALA A 40 3.21 -5.50 9.55
C ALA A 40 4.39 -4.50 9.50
N SER A 41 4.74 -3.95 8.34
CA SER A 41 5.74 -2.87 8.23
C SER A 41 5.33 -1.61 9.00
N LEU A 42 4.03 -1.39 9.23
CA LEU A 42 3.51 -0.31 10.07
C LEU A 42 3.86 -0.47 11.56
N LEU A 43 4.30 -1.66 11.97
CA LEU A 43 4.74 -1.97 13.34
C LEU A 43 6.24 -1.76 13.53
N HIS A 44 6.97 -1.38 12.47
CA HIS A 44 8.40 -1.15 12.54
C HIS A 44 8.72 0.06 13.47
N PRO A 45 9.78 0.00 14.31
CA PRO A 45 10.11 1.07 15.27
C PRO A 45 10.37 2.45 14.67
N HIS A 46 10.79 2.53 13.41
CA HIS A 46 10.98 3.79 12.68
C HIS A 46 9.69 4.34 12.04
N ILE A 47 8.55 3.66 12.16
CA ILE A 47 7.25 4.25 11.87
C ILE A 47 6.77 5.01 13.10
N ARG A 48 6.23 6.22 12.91
CA ARG A 48 5.57 6.97 13.98
C ARG A 48 4.53 6.11 14.73
N GLN A 49 4.78 5.91 16.02
CA GLN A 49 3.85 5.24 16.94
C GLN A 49 3.17 6.25 17.87
N PRO A 50 1.92 6.02 18.30
CA PRO A 50 1.09 4.82 18.07
C PRO A 50 0.35 4.81 16.72
N ASP A 51 0.59 5.76 15.82
CA ASP A 51 -0.15 5.89 14.57
C ASP A 51 -0.01 4.64 13.68
N GLY A 52 1.21 4.11 13.52
CA GLY A 52 1.47 2.87 12.78
C GLY A 52 0.68 1.66 13.30
N THR A 53 0.73 1.40 14.61
CA THR A 53 -0.03 0.30 15.24
C THR A 53 -1.54 0.44 15.09
N ARG A 54 -2.08 1.67 15.15
CA ARG A 54 -3.52 1.93 14.94
C ARG A 54 -3.93 1.72 13.49
N ILE A 55 -3.12 2.19 12.54
CA ILE A 55 -3.36 1.97 11.11
C ILE A 55 -3.26 0.48 10.78
N HIS A 56 -2.29 -0.23 11.35
CA HIS A 56 -2.16 -1.69 11.21
C HIS A 56 -3.42 -2.42 11.69
N ALA A 57 -3.96 -2.06 12.85
CA ALA A 57 -5.17 -2.66 13.38
C ALA A 57 -6.38 -2.43 12.47
N LEU A 58 -6.55 -1.21 11.92
CA LEU A 58 -7.60 -0.93 10.94
C LEU A 58 -7.42 -1.71 9.64
N LEU A 59 -6.19 -1.78 9.16
CA LEU A 59 -5.83 -2.47 7.94
C LEU A 59 -6.11 -3.97 8.04
N THR A 60 -5.86 -4.60 9.17
CA THR A 60 -5.99 -6.05 9.36
C THR A 60 -7.38 -6.50 9.81
N ARG A 61 -8.16 -5.62 10.45
CA ARG A 61 -9.48 -5.98 11.00
C ARG A 61 -10.45 -6.50 9.92
N GLY A 62 -10.87 -7.75 10.08
CA GLY A 62 -11.85 -8.40 9.19
C GLY A 62 -11.33 -8.68 7.78
N ARG A 63 -10.03 -8.53 7.53
CA ARG A 63 -9.42 -8.80 6.23
C ARG A 63 -8.74 -10.16 6.21
N ARG A 64 -8.67 -10.73 5.00
CA ARG A 64 -8.03 -12.02 4.76
C ARG A 64 -6.54 -11.80 4.42
N PRO A 65 -5.67 -12.76 4.78
CA PRO A 65 -4.33 -12.91 4.21
C PRO A 65 -4.31 -12.67 2.69
N GLY A 66 -3.32 -11.93 2.19
CA GLY A 66 -3.16 -11.61 0.77
C GLY A 66 -3.97 -10.42 0.26
N HIS A 67 -4.83 -9.81 1.09
CA HIS A 67 -5.66 -8.69 0.64
C HIS A 67 -4.83 -7.42 0.47
N ILE A 68 -4.82 -6.85 -0.73
CA ILE A 68 -4.21 -5.55 -1.01
C ILE A 68 -5.23 -4.45 -0.74
N VAL A 69 -4.86 -3.53 0.16
CA VAL A 69 -5.74 -2.46 0.64
C VAL A 69 -5.14 -1.11 0.25
N PRO A 70 -5.78 -0.39 -0.67
CA PRO A 70 -5.37 0.97 -0.97
C PRO A 70 -5.62 1.90 0.22
N LEU A 71 -4.71 2.84 0.48
CA LEU A 71 -4.89 3.89 1.49
C LEU A 71 -6.18 4.69 1.26
N ALA A 72 -6.59 4.87 -0.01
CA ALA A 72 -7.87 5.48 -0.36
C ALA A 72 -9.09 4.64 0.07
N THR A 73 -8.96 3.31 0.14
CA THR A 73 -9.99 2.43 0.74
C THR A 73 -10.08 2.67 2.24
N LEU A 74 -8.96 2.72 2.97
CA LEU A 74 -8.98 3.04 4.40
C LEU A 74 -9.57 4.44 4.66
N THR A 75 -9.18 5.42 3.86
CA THR A 75 -9.72 6.78 3.94
C THR A 75 -11.23 6.78 3.73
N HIS A 76 -11.73 6.02 2.76
CA HIS A 76 -13.16 5.89 2.55
C HIS A 76 -13.89 5.25 3.74
N GLU A 77 -13.37 4.15 4.28
CA GLU A 77 -13.91 3.46 5.47
C GLU A 77 -13.93 4.38 6.70
N LEU A 78 -12.98 5.31 6.79
CA LEU A 78 -12.92 6.36 7.81
C LEU A 78 -13.80 7.58 7.48
N GLY A 79 -14.96 7.36 6.85
CA GLY A 79 -15.92 8.41 6.52
C GLY A 79 -15.36 9.44 5.53
N GLY A 80 -14.64 8.98 4.51
CA GLY A 80 -13.98 9.85 3.53
C GLY A 80 -12.80 10.65 4.11
N GLY A 81 -12.21 10.18 5.21
CA GLY A 81 -11.04 10.77 5.85
C GLY A 81 -11.35 11.65 7.06
N ALA A 82 -12.62 11.92 7.35
CA ALA A 82 -13.03 12.72 8.50
C ALA A 82 -12.55 12.15 9.85
N HIS A 83 -12.36 10.83 9.93
CA HIS A 83 -11.96 10.16 11.16
C HIS A 83 -10.44 9.91 11.29
N TRP A 84 -9.63 10.32 10.31
CA TRP A 84 -8.17 10.20 10.39
C TRP A 84 -7.56 10.80 11.67
N PRO A 85 -7.97 12.00 12.14
CA PRO A 85 -7.41 12.58 13.36
C PRO A 85 -7.57 11.72 14.62
N ALA A 86 -8.58 10.84 14.68
CA ALA A 86 -8.77 9.90 15.78
C ALA A 86 -7.88 8.66 15.68
N ILE A 87 -7.36 8.37 14.48
CA ILE A 87 -6.51 7.22 14.19
C ILE A 87 -5.03 7.59 14.29
N GLY A 88 -4.60 8.61 13.56
CA GLY A 88 -3.20 9.02 13.50
C GLY A 88 -2.88 9.81 12.24
N ASP A 89 -1.64 10.30 12.19
CA ASP A 89 -1.12 11.06 11.05
C ASP A 89 -0.66 10.11 9.93
N TRP A 90 -1.58 9.81 9.00
CA TRP A 90 -1.31 8.91 7.89
C TRP A 90 -0.26 9.46 6.91
N GLU A 91 -0.11 10.78 6.79
CA GLU A 91 0.86 11.43 5.90
C GLU A 91 2.28 11.22 6.41
N THR A 92 2.49 11.45 7.72
CA THR A 92 3.76 11.15 8.38
C THR A 92 4.07 9.66 8.31
N VAL A 93 3.10 8.78 8.61
CA VAL A 93 3.31 7.32 8.52
C VAL A 93 3.69 6.89 7.09
N THR A 94 3.05 7.46 6.07
CA THR A 94 3.41 7.18 4.67
C THR A 94 4.83 7.63 4.37
N THR A 95 5.23 8.81 4.87
CA THR A 95 6.61 9.32 4.73
C THR A 95 7.63 8.42 5.42
N ASP A 96 7.30 7.86 6.59
CA ASP A 96 8.19 6.93 7.30
C ASP A 96 8.30 5.58 6.57
N LEU A 97 7.20 5.05 6.02
CA LEU A 97 7.23 3.85 5.15
C LEU A 97 8.12 4.08 3.93
N VAL A 98 7.98 5.23 3.29
CA VAL A 98 8.85 5.67 2.19
C VAL A 98 10.33 5.60 2.60
N ARG A 99 10.68 6.08 3.80
CA ARG A 99 12.06 6.02 4.31
C ARG A 99 12.53 4.58 4.53
N LEU A 100 11.68 3.72 5.10
CA LEU A 100 12.00 2.31 5.32
C LEU A 100 12.30 1.56 4.03
N ILE A 101 11.48 1.78 3.01
CA ILE A 101 11.68 1.18 1.68
C ILE A 101 13.03 1.62 1.11
N ARG A 102 13.36 2.92 1.22
CA ARG A 102 14.62 3.47 0.71
C ARG A 102 15.85 2.96 1.46
N SER A 103 15.75 2.77 2.78
CA SER A 103 16.82 2.20 3.60
C SER A 103 16.90 0.67 3.51
N ARG A 104 16.02 0.02 2.73
CA ARG A 104 15.88 -1.44 2.65
C ARG A 104 15.66 -2.08 4.01
N SER A 105 14.92 -1.39 4.89
CA SER A 105 14.56 -1.86 6.23
C SER A 105 13.20 -2.58 6.25
N CYS A 106 12.55 -2.70 5.10
CA CYS A 106 11.46 -3.62 4.81
C CYS A 106 11.43 -3.89 3.29
N ASP A 107 10.77 -4.97 2.89
CA ASP A 107 10.47 -5.24 1.49
C ASP A 107 9.26 -4.43 1.01
N ALA A 108 9.26 -4.09 -0.28
CA ALA A 108 8.14 -3.45 -0.93
C ALA A 108 8.09 -3.78 -2.42
N LEU A 109 6.88 -3.94 -2.95
CA LEU A 109 6.66 -3.95 -4.39
C LEU A 109 6.43 -2.52 -4.87
N SER A 110 7.45 -1.95 -5.50
CA SER A 110 7.40 -0.68 -6.19
C SER A 110 6.65 -0.79 -7.53
N LEU A 111 5.64 0.04 -7.73
CA LEU A 111 4.76 0.03 -8.91
C LEU A 111 4.91 1.33 -9.70
N GLY A 112 5.31 1.21 -10.97
CA GLY A 112 5.20 2.28 -11.96
C GLY A 112 3.84 2.28 -12.64
N LEU A 113 2.77 2.60 -11.90
CA LEU A 113 1.40 2.53 -12.44
C LEU A 113 1.15 3.64 -13.48
N PRO A 114 0.52 3.31 -14.62
CA PRO A 114 0.03 4.33 -15.56
C PRO A 114 -0.94 5.30 -14.86
N PRO A 115 -1.07 6.56 -15.35
CA PRO A 115 -1.87 7.59 -14.69
C PRO A 115 -3.30 7.18 -14.33
N LEU A 116 -4.00 6.49 -15.24
CA LEU A 116 -5.36 6.01 -14.99
C LEU A 116 -5.41 4.94 -13.87
N ALA A 117 -4.51 3.96 -13.91
CA ALA A 117 -4.44 2.91 -12.90
C ALA A 117 -4.13 3.50 -11.52
N ARG A 118 -3.20 4.46 -11.45
CA ARG A 118 -2.89 5.21 -10.24
C ARG A 118 -4.11 5.97 -9.71
N ALA A 119 -4.80 6.72 -10.57
CA ALA A 119 -6.01 7.44 -10.18
C ALA A 119 -7.11 6.51 -9.63
N LEU A 120 -7.29 5.34 -10.23
CA LEU A 120 -8.28 4.35 -9.77
C LEU A 120 -7.97 3.80 -8.37
N VAL A 121 -6.70 3.60 -8.02
CA VAL A 121 -6.33 3.09 -6.68
C VAL A 121 -6.18 4.19 -5.63
N CYS A 122 -5.97 5.44 -6.05
CA CYS A 122 -5.88 6.62 -5.17
C CYS A 122 -7.24 7.27 -4.88
N THR A 123 -8.31 6.81 -5.51
CA THR A 123 -9.68 7.26 -5.24
C THR A 123 -10.47 6.20 -4.46
N GLY A 124 -11.59 6.63 -3.88
CA GLY A 124 -12.45 5.76 -3.07
C GLY A 124 -12.96 4.55 -3.87
N PRO A 125 -13.30 3.44 -3.20
CA PRO A 125 -13.65 2.17 -3.84
C PRO A 125 -14.87 2.25 -4.77
N TYR A 126 -15.74 3.25 -4.58
CA TYR A 126 -16.95 3.49 -5.37
C TYR A 126 -16.85 4.71 -6.30
N SER A 127 -15.69 5.37 -6.33
CA SER A 127 -15.47 6.56 -7.14
C SER A 127 -15.36 6.24 -8.63
N GLN A 128 -15.59 7.26 -9.45
CA GLN A 128 -15.35 7.22 -10.90
C GLN A 128 -14.18 8.12 -11.26
N VAL A 129 -13.30 7.63 -12.13
CA VAL A 129 -12.22 8.41 -12.75
C VAL A 129 -12.64 8.74 -14.18
N ARG A 130 -12.53 10.01 -14.56
CA ARG A 130 -12.78 10.45 -15.93
C ARG A 130 -11.46 10.78 -16.60
N THR A 131 -11.25 10.26 -17.81
CA THR A 131 -10.16 10.70 -18.67
C THR A 131 -10.72 11.59 -19.77
N HIS A 132 -9.95 12.59 -20.15
CA HIS A 132 -10.26 13.49 -21.25
C HIS A 132 -9.06 13.54 -22.18
N ASP A 133 -9.27 13.24 -23.45
CA ASP A 133 -8.28 13.39 -24.51
C ASP A 133 -8.48 14.75 -25.17
N PRO A 134 -7.59 15.73 -24.96
CA PRO A 134 -7.73 17.06 -25.55
C PRO A 134 -7.55 17.07 -27.07
N ALA A 135 -6.86 16.09 -27.66
CA ALA A 135 -6.63 16.04 -29.10
C ALA A 135 -7.89 15.60 -29.86
N THR A 136 -8.69 14.71 -29.25
CA THR A 136 -9.92 14.18 -29.88
C THR A 136 -11.22 14.70 -29.24
N GLY A 137 -11.12 15.42 -28.12
CA GLY A 137 -12.27 15.85 -27.31
C GLY A 137 -13.03 14.71 -26.64
N ARG A 138 -12.52 13.46 -26.72
CA ARG A 138 -13.22 12.28 -26.22
C ARG A 138 -13.01 12.15 -24.71
N SER A 139 -14.07 11.71 -24.03
CA SER A 139 -14.03 11.40 -22.60
C SER A 139 -14.41 9.95 -22.35
N ALA A 140 -13.77 9.33 -21.36
CA ALA A 140 -14.11 8.00 -20.87
C ALA A 140 -14.27 8.01 -19.35
N VAL A 141 -15.13 7.13 -18.83
CA VAL A 141 -15.43 7.02 -17.39
C VAL A 141 -15.10 5.61 -16.93
N PHE A 142 -14.31 5.52 -15.87
CA PHE A 142 -13.85 4.26 -15.28
C PHE A 142 -14.33 4.20 -13.83
N GLY A 143 -15.05 3.14 -13.50
CA GLY A 143 -15.65 2.96 -12.18
C GLY A 143 -15.04 1.82 -11.37
N PRO A 144 -15.79 1.29 -10.39
CA PRO A 144 -15.31 0.24 -9.49
C PRO A 144 -14.87 -1.05 -10.18
N ALA A 145 -15.41 -1.37 -11.36
CA ALA A 145 -14.99 -2.53 -12.14
C ALA A 145 -13.54 -2.41 -12.61
N ALA A 146 -13.19 -1.28 -13.24
CA ALA A 146 -11.83 -0.99 -13.68
C ALA A 146 -10.86 -0.95 -12.50
N ARG A 147 -11.28 -0.40 -11.35
CA ARG A 147 -10.48 -0.43 -10.12
C ARG A 147 -10.16 -1.86 -9.65
N ARG A 148 -11.14 -2.77 -9.70
CA ARG A 148 -10.92 -4.19 -9.34
C ARG A 148 -9.94 -4.86 -10.30
N GLU A 149 -10.02 -4.58 -11.59
CA GLU A 149 -9.07 -5.11 -12.58
C GLU A 149 -7.64 -4.64 -12.30
N VAL A 150 -7.46 -3.37 -11.96
CA VAL A 150 -6.15 -2.84 -11.55
C VAL A 150 -5.63 -3.54 -10.29
N LEU A 151 -6.48 -3.71 -9.27
CA LEU A 151 -6.08 -4.40 -8.03
C LEU A 151 -5.77 -5.88 -8.26
N ALA A 152 -6.51 -6.56 -9.13
CA ALA A 152 -6.22 -7.94 -9.51
C ALA A 152 -4.86 -8.05 -10.21
N ALA A 153 -4.54 -7.13 -11.12
CA ALA A 153 -3.23 -7.08 -11.79
C ALA A 153 -2.08 -6.81 -10.80
N ILE A 154 -2.28 -5.92 -9.83
CA ILE A 154 -1.30 -5.70 -8.74
C ILE A 154 -1.14 -6.97 -7.91
N GLY A 155 -2.24 -7.67 -7.60
CA GLY A 155 -2.21 -8.96 -6.90
C GLY A 155 -1.39 -10.02 -7.64
N SER A 156 -1.55 -10.15 -8.96
CA SER A 156 -0.72 -11.06 -9.76
C SER A 156 0.77 -10.69 -9.72
N ARG A 157 1.10 -9.39 -9.76
CA ARG A 157 2.49 -8.92 -9.64
C ARG A 157 3.08 -9.20 -8.26
N LEU A 158 2.28 -9.04 -7.20
CA LEU A 158 2.68 -9.37 -5.84
C LEU A 158 3.00 -10.86 -5.69
N LEU A 159 2.11 -11.74 -6.16
CA LEU A 159 2.34 -13.19 -6.15
C LEU A 159 3.62 -13.59 -6.90
N GLN A 160 3.90 -12.95 -8.03
CA GLN A 160 5.13 -13.16 -8.78
C GLN A 160 6.38 -12.66 -8.03
N ALA A 161 6.27 -11.50 -7.37
CA ALA A 161 7.38 -10.92 -6.61
C ALA A 161 7.73 -11.74 -5.38
N GLU A 162 6.74 -12.31 -4.69
CA GLU A 162 6.95 -13.17 -3.53
C GLU A 162 7.55 -14.52 -3.92
N ALA A 163 7.17 -15.10 -5.06
CA ALA A 163 7.67 -16.39 -5.54
C ALA A 163 7.63 -17.50 -4.45
N GLY A 164 6.64 -17.45 -3.55
CA GLY A 164 6.47 -18.38 -2.44
C GLY A 164 7.08 -17.93 -1.10
N VAL A 165 7.79 -16.80 -1.07
CA VAL A 165 8.32 -16.16 0.15
C VAL A 165 7.62 -14.81 0.34
N PRO A 166 6.82 -14.63 1.40
CA PRO A 166 6.15 -13.36 1.63
C PRO A 166 7.13 -12.20 1.78
N LEU A 167 6.71 -11.00 1.36
CA LEU A 167 7.50 -9.78 1.55
C LEU A 167 7.87 -9.60 3.03
N TRP A 168 9.15 -9.36 3.32
CA TRP A 168 9.64 -9.17 4.68
C TRP A 168 9.21 -7.79 5.23
N PRO A 169 8.51 -7.73 6.37
CA PRO A 169 8.00 -6.47 6.94
C PRO A 169 9.06 -5.61 7.66
N GLY A 170 10.29 -6.10 7.79
CA GLY A 170 11.31 -5.50 8.65
C GLY A 170 11.54 -6.28 9.96
N ASP A 171 12.59 -5.91 10.68
CA ASP A 171 12.96 -6.53 11.96
C ASP A 171 12.46 -5.73 13.17
N GLY A 172 12.43 -6.37 14.33
CA GLY A 172 12.13 -5.70 15.60
C GLY A 172 10.72 -5.12 15.70
N LEU A 173 9.76 -5.70 14.97
CA LEU A 173 8.38 -5.23 14.93
C LEU A 173 7.76 -5.18 16.33
N LEU A 174 7.05 -4.08 16.60
CA LEU A 174 6.28 -3.92 17.82
C LEU A 174 5.06 -4.84 17.82
N ALA A 175 4.54 -5.14 19.01
CA ALA A 175 3.31 -5.91 19.13
C ALA A 175 2.14 -5.15 18.49
N PRO A 176 1.26 -5.83 17.72
CA PRO A 176 0.04 -5.22 17.20
C PRO A 176 -0.83 -4.63 18.31
N ALA A 177 -1.55 -3.55 18.00
CA ALA A 177 -2.62 -3.07 18.88
C ALA A 177 -3.73 -4.14 19.00
N ARG A 178 -4.29 -4.27 20.20
CA ARG A 178 -5.42 -5.18 20.49
C ARG A 178 -6.75 -4.57 20.08
#